data_AF-A0A966XH35-F1
#
_entry.id   AF-A0A966XH35-F1
#
_cell.length_a   1.000
_cell.length_b   1.000
_cell.length_c   1.000
_cell.angle_alpha   90.00
_cell.angle_beta   90.00
_cell.angle_gamma   90.00
#
_symmetry.space_group_name_H-M   'P 1'
#
loop_
_entity.id
_entity.type
_entity.pdbx_description
1 polymer ?
#
loop_
_entity_poly.entity_id
_entity_poly.type
_entity_poly.pdbx_seq_one_letter_code
_entity_poly.pdbx_strand_id
1 'polypeptide(L)'
;MELWIFASLMAATLQTVRFMLQKVLSRTQLSTAGATFSRFCYSAPFLWLAVVLYFVNSGTAFPALSFWFWIYASLGGVSQILATVCVVALFKSRNFAVGITFKKTEVIQAVLVGIILLGEGVSWEGFGAILIGLLGVLLLSDQSGGNDTATH
;
A
#
# COMPACT_ATOMS: atom_id res chain seq x y z
N MET A 1 -2.63 11.53 22.69
CA MET A 1 -2.93 10.78 21.45
C MET A 1 -1.66 10.05 21.07
N GLU A 2 -1.70 8.73 21.03
CA GLU A 2 -0.57 7.91 20.62
C GLU A 2 -0.13 8.27 19.20
N LEU A 3 1.19 8.47 18.98
CA LEU A 3 1.78 8.94 17.72
C LEU A 3 1.35 8.09 16.51
N TRP A 4 1.10 6.79 16.74
CA TRP A 4 0.67 5.85 15.70
C TRP A 4 -0.69 6.24 15.09
N ILE A 5 -1.63 6.81 15.86
CA ILE A 5 -2.97 7.17 15.36
C ILE A 5 -2.84 8.25 14.29
N PHE A 6 -2.07 9.30 14.58
CA PHE A 6 -1.81 10.38 13.64
C PHE A 6 -1.03 9.88 12.41
N ALA A 7 -0.04 9.03 12.62
CA ALA A 7 0.74 8.44 11.53
C ALA A 7 -0.14 7.60 10.59
N SER A 8 -1.03 6.77 11.13
CA SER A 8 -1.97 5.95 10.35
C SER A 8 -2.96 6.80 9.56
N LEU A 9 -3.52 7.86 10.15
CA LEU A 9 -4.44 8.76 9.46
C LEU A 9 -3.74 9.47 8.29
N MET A 10 -2.54 10.03 8.54
CA MET A 10 -1.73 10.68 7.52
C MET A 10 -1.37 9.70 6.39
N ALA A 11 -0.94 8.48 6.73
CA ALA A 11 -0.60 7.45 5.77
C ALA A 11 -1.81 7.10 4.89
N ALA A 12 -3.00 6.93 5.47
CA ALA A 12 -4.22 6.64 4.73
C ALA A 12 -4.60 7.79 3.79
N THR A 13 -4.51 9.04 4.23
CA THR A 13 -4.78 10.22 3.39
C THR A 13 -3.80 10.29 2.21
N LEU A 14 -2.50 10.19 2.47
CA LEU A 14 -1.46 10.24 1.44
C LEU A 14 -1.58 9.05 0.46
N GLN A 15 -1.97 7.88 0.95
CA GLN A 15 -2.23 6.70 0.12
C GLN A 15 -3.42 6.92 -0.82
N THR A 16 -4.51 7.52 -0.33
CA THR A 16 -5.68 7.87 -1.15
C THR A 16 -5.33 8.91 -2.22
N VAL A 17 -4.63 9.99 -1.85
CA VAL A 17 -4.15 11.01 -2.78
C VAL A 17 -3.27 10.40 -3.87
N ARG A 18 -2.37 9.49 -3.48
CA ARG A 18 -1.51 8.76 -4.44
C ARG A 18 -2.32 7.96 -5.44
N PHE A 19 -3.31 7.18 -4.99
CA PHE A 19 -4.13 6.38 -5.90
C PHE A 19 -4.96 7.26 -6.85
N MET A 20 -5.48 8.39 -6.34
CA MET A 20 -6.18 9.37 -7.17
C MET A 20 -5.27 9.94 -8.25
N LEU A 21 -4.06 10.38 -7.89
CA LEU A 21 -3.09 10.93 -8.83
C LEU A 21 -2.64 9.87 -9.86
N GLN A 22 -2.40 8.62 -9.43
CA GLN A 22 -2.07 7.51 -10.33
C GLN A 22 -3.21 7.22 -11.31
N LYS A 23 -4.47 7.29 -10.88
CA LYS A 23 -5.64 7.14 -11.75
C LYS A 23 -5.68 8.26 -12.81
N VAL A 24 -5.47 9.51 -12.42
CA VAL A 24 -5.42 10.66 -13.35
C VAL A 24 -4.28 10.51 -14.36
N LEU A 25 -3.06 10.23 -13.89
CA LEU A 25 -1.89 10.07 -14.78
C LEU A 25 -2.03 8.89 -15.73
N SER A 26 -2.69 7.80 -15.31
CA SER A 26 -2.90 6.63 -16.17
C SER A 26 -3.80 6.93 -17.38
N ARG A 27 -4.61 8.00 -17.34
CA ARG A 27 -5.38 8.48 -18.51
C ARG A 27 -4.54 9.34 -19.46
N THR A 28 -3.50 10.00 -18.96
CA THR A 28 -2.59 10.87 -19.73
C THR A 28 -1.25 10.18 -19.98
N GLN A 29 -1.21 9.21 -20.91
CA GLN A 29 -0.06 8.71 -21.72
C GLN A 29 1.37 8.67 -21.13
N LEU A 30 1.57 8.61 -19.82
CA LEU A 30 2.89 8.41 -19.19
C LEU A 30 3.14 6.94 -18.91
N SER A 31 4.36 6.47 -19.19
CA SER A 31 4.78 5.12 -18.83
C SER A 31 4.70 4.92 -17.32
N THR A 32 3.81 4.04 -16.88
CA THR A 32 3.60 3.65 -15.48
C THR A 32 4.91 3.29 -14.76
N ALA A 33 5.81 2.62 -15.48
CA ALA A 33 7.09 2.20 -14.94
C ALA A 33 8.01 3.40 -14.66
N GLY A 34 8.06 4.37 -15.57
CA GLY A 34 8.85 5.60 -15.41
C GLY A 34 8.37 6.46 -14.23
N ALA A 35 7.06 6.59 -14.05
CA ALA A 35 6.49 7.32 -12.90
C ALA A 35 6.81 6.64 -11.56
N THR A 36 6.78 5.31 -11.52
CA THR A 36 7.11 4.52 -10.32
C THR A 36 8.60 4.64 -9.99
N PHE A 37 9.47 4.51 -10.99
CA PHE A 37 10.92 4.65 -10.83
C PHE A 37 11.33 6.06 -10.38
N SER A 38 10.76 7.08 -11.02
CA SER A 38 11.01 8.49 -10.68
C SER A 38 10.71 8.79 -9.20
N ARG A 39 9.62 8.25 -8.66
CA ARG A 39 9.31 8.37 -7.23
C ARG A 39 10.44 7.84 -6.36
N PHE A 40 10.97 6.65 -6.63
CA PHE A 40 12.06 6.08 -5.83
C PHE A 40 13.35 6.89 -5.95
N CYS A 41 13.72 7.31 -7.16
CA CYS A 41 14.89 8.17 -7.36
C CYS A 41 14.79 9.50 -6.60
N TYR A 42 13.65 10.18 -6.65
CA TYR A 42 13.44 11.44 -5.94
C TYR A 42 13.30 11.24 -4.43
N SER A 43 12.75 10.12 -3.96
CA SER A 43 12.56 9.83 -2.53
C SER A 43 13.86 9.39 -1.84
N ALA A 44 14.75 8.72 -2.57
CA ALA A 44 16.01 8.17 -2.05
C ALA A 44 16.86 9.18 -1.26
N PRO A 45 17.17 10.40 -1.76
CA PRO A 45 17.99 11.35 -1.01
C PRO A 45 17.33 11.81 0.30
N PHE A 46 16.01 12.02 0.31
CA PHE A 46 15.28 12.42 1.52
C PHE A 46 15.23 11.29 2.56
N LEU A 47 15.04 10.05 2.12
CA LEU A 47 15.10 8.87 3.00
C LEU A 47 16.48 8.73 3.64
N TRP A 48 17.54 8.86 2.83
CA TRP A 48 18.91 8.77 3.34
C TRP A 48 19.20 9.86 4.37
N LEU A 49 18.78 11.10 4.08
CA LEU A 49 18.93 12.23 4.98
C LEU A 49 18.17 12.01 6.29
N ALA A 50 16.93 11.51 6.24
CA ALA A 50 16.13 11.21 7.43
C ALA A 50 16.78 10.11 8.29
N VAL A 51 17.30 9.05 7.67
CA VAL A 51 18.00 7.95 8.37
C VAL A 51 19.26 8.47 9.06
N VAL A 52 20.09 9.25 8.36
CA VAL A 52 21.31 9.85 8.95
C VAL A 52 20.96 10.76 10.12
N LEU A 53 19.99 11.67 9.95
CA LEU A 53 19.56 12.55 11.03
C LEU A 53 19.06 11.75 12.23
N TYR A 54 18.28 10.69 12.01
CA TYR A 54 17.81 9.83 13.10
C TYR A 54 18.96 9.20 13.88
N PHE A 55 19.94 8.60 13.20
CA PHE A 55 21.07 7.94 13.87
C PHE A 55 22.01 8.94 14.56
N VAL A 56 22.24 10.11 13.96
CA VAL A 56 23.05 11.18 14.57
C VAL A 56 22.39 11.73 15.83
N ASN A 57 21.07 11.93 15.82
CA ASN A 57 20.36 12.47 17.00
C ASN A 57 20.11 11.41 18.09
N SER A 58 19.94 10.14 17.72
CA SER A 58 19.62 9.07 18.68
C SER A 58 20.86 8.50 19.38
N GLY A 59 22.07 8.78 18.88
CA GLY A 59 23.33 8.25 19.44
C GLY A 59 23.49 6.72 19.31
N THR A 60 22.55 6.05 18.65
CA THR A 60 22.57 4.62 18.38
C THR A 60 23.53 4.30 17.24
N ALA A 61 24.34 3.25 17.36
CA ALA A 61 25.18 2.78 16.26
C ALA A 61 24.33 2.31 15.08
N PHE A 62 24.87 2.44 13.86
CA PHE A 62 24.23 1.89 12.67
C PHE A 62 24.06 0.36 12.81
N PRO A 63 22.88 -0.19 12.50
CA PRO A 63 22.66 -1.63 12.55
C PRO A 63 23.58 -2.33 11.53
N ALA A 64 24.03 -3.54 11.86
CA ALA A 64 24.83 -4.35 10.96
C ALA A 64 24.00 -4.75 9.73
N LEU A 65 24.35 -4.19 8.57
CA LEU A 65 23.72 -4.50 7.29
C LEU A 65 24.23 -5.85 6.79
N SER A 66 23.66 -6.93 7.33
CA SER A 66 24.01 -8.30 6.95
C SER A 66 23.62 -8.64 5.51
N PHE A 67 24.19 -9.70 4.95
CA PHE A 67 23.80 -10.19 3.62
C PHE A 67 22.29 -10.50 3.53
N TRP A 68 21.71 -11.07 4.58
CA TRP A 68 20.27 -11.36 4.65
C TRP A 68 19.40 -10.11 4.61
N PHE A 69 19.85 -9.00 5.22
CA PHE A 69 19.15 -7.73 5.11
C PHE A 69 18.96 -7.32 3.65
N TRP A 70 20.00 -7.42 2.83
CA TRP A 70 19.93 -7.06 1.41
C TRP A 70 19.04 -8.01 0.60
N ILE A 71 19.02 -9.30 0.94
CA ILE A 71 18.08 -10.26 0.31
C ILE A 71 16.63 -9.86 0.62
N TYR A 72 16.29 -9.67 1.88
CA TYR A 72 14.90 -9.32 2.25
C TYR A 72 14.50 -7.93 1.74
N ALA A 73 15.40 -6.95 1.80
CA ALA A 73 15.17 -5.61 1.28
C ALA A 73 14.96 -5.60 -0.24
N SER A 74 15.77 -6.34 -1.00
CA SER A 74 15.62 -6.45 -2.46
C SER A 74 14.34 -7.19 -2.84
N LEU A 75 14.01 -8.29 -2.15
CA LEU A 75 12.77 -9.04 -2.38
C LEU A 75 11.52 -8.18 -2.09
N GLY A 76 11.52 -7.45 -0.98
CA GLY A 76 10.46 -6.51 -0.63
C GLY A 76 10.31 -5.38 -1.66
N GLY A 77 11.42 -4.78 -2.06
CA GLY A 77 11.43 -3.71 -3.07
C GLY A 77 10.91 -4.17 -4.43
N VAL A 78 11.38 -5.32 -4.93
CA VAL A 78 10.90 -5.90 -6.20
C VAL A 78 9.42 -6.23 -6.13
N SER A 79 8.97 -6.87 -5.05
CA SER A 79 7.55 -7.18 -4.83
C SER A 79 6.69 -5.91 -4.84
N GLN A 80 7.14 -4.84 -4.20
CA GLN A 80 6.45 -3.56 -4.17
C GLN A 80 6.33 -2.90 -5.55
N ILE A 81 7.39 -2.97 -6.37
CA ILE A 81 7.38 -2.44 -7.74
C ILE A 81 6.39 -3.26 -8.59
N LEU A 82 6.46 -4.59 -8.53
CA LEU A 82 5.54 -5.47 -9.25
C LEU A 82 4.08 -5.23 -8.86
N ALA A 83 3.80 -5.06 -7.56
CA ALA A 83 2.47 -4.73 -7.06
C ALA A 83 1.95 -3.42 -7.67
N THR A 84 2.80 -2.40 -7.76
CA THR A 84 2.42 -1.10 -8.33
C THR A 84 2.11 -1.21 -9.82
N VAL A 85 2.92 -1.96 -10.58
CA VAL A 85 2.67 -2.22 -12.01
C VAL A 85 1.36 -2.97 -12.21
N CYS A 86 1.10 -4.01 -11.40
CA CYS A 86 -0.13 -4.79 -11.42
C CYS A 86 -1.37 -3.91 -11.16
N VAL A 87 -1.32 -3.03 -10.16
CA VAL A 87 -2.42 -2.09 -9.85
C VAL A 87 -2.76 -1.20 -11.05
N VAL A 88 -1.76 -0.67 -11.74
CA VAL A 88 -2.03 0.18 -12.91
C VAL A 88 -2.50 -0.63 -14.12
N ALA A 89 -2.00 -1.86 -14.30
CA ALA A 89 -2.53 -2.78 -15.31
C ALA A 89 -4.01 -3.11 -15.06
N LEU A 90 -4.41 -3.33 -13.80
CA LEU A 90 -5.80 -3.50 -13.39
C LEU A 90 -6.65 -2.28 -13.74
N PHE A 91 -6.15 -1.06 -13.55
CA PHE A 91 -6.87 0.16 -13.94
C PHE A 91 -7.03 0.34 -15.46
N LYS A 92 -6.16 -0.26 -16.27
CA LYS A 92 -6.30 -0.30 -17.73
C LYS A 92 -7.23 -1.41 -18.23
N SER A 93 -7.60 -2.35 -17.36
CA SER A 93 -8.45 -3.50 -17.69
C SER A 93 -9.92 -3.09 -17.75
N ARG A 94 -10.69 -3.60 -18.73
CA ARG A 94 -12.14 -3.31 -18.86
C ARG A 94 -12.98 -3.80 -17.65
N ASN A 95 -12.46 -4.72 -16.84
CA ASN A 95 -13.18 -5.34 -15.72
C ASN A 95 -12.67 -4.83 -14.36
N PHE A 96 -12.72 -3.51 -14.16
CA PHE A 96 -12.28 -2.81 -12.94
C PHE A 96 -12.89 -3.38 -11.66
N ALA A 97 -14.13 -3.88 -11.73
CA ALA A 97 -14.84 -4.53 -10.62
C ALA A 97 -14.06 -5.72 -10.04
N VAL A 98 -13.44 -6.56 -10.89
CA VAL A 98 -12.65 -7.72 -10.46
C VAL A 98 -11.42 -7.28 -9.65
N GLY A 99 -10.75 -6.22 -10.11
CA GLY A 99 -9.58 -5.67 -9.41
C GLY A 99 -9.93 -5.12 -8.01
N ILE A 100 -11.11 -4.51 -7.87
CA ILE A 100 -11.60 -4.02 -6.58
C ILE A 100 -11.93 -5.17 -5.63
N THR A 101 -12.55 -6.25 -6.13
CA THR A 101 -12.85 -7.44 -5.31
C THR A 101 -11.57 -8.09 -4.76
N PHE A 102 -10.54 -8.27 -5.59
CA PHE A 102 -9.23 -8.78 -5.11
C PHE A 102 -8.55 -7.82 -4.13
N LYS A 103 -8.67 -6.51 -4.35
CA LYS A 103 -8.14 -5.50 -3.41
C LYS A 103 -8.78 -5.61 -2.02
N LYS A 104 -10.06 -5.98 -1.94
CA LYS A 104 -10.76 -6.12 -0.65
C LYS A 104 -10.27 -7.30 0.18
N THR A 105 -9.78 -8.37 -0.45
CA THR A 105 -9.26 -9.54 0.27
C THR A 105 -7.88 -9.32 0.89
N GLU A 106 -7.19 -8.23 0.51
CA GLU A 106 -5.86 -7.87 1.01
C GLU A 106 -5.81 -7.83 2.55
N VAL A 107 -6.87 -7.31 3.19
CA VAL A 107 -6.91 -7.18 4.65
C VAL A 107 -6.87 -8.55 5.33
N ILE A 108 -7.63 -9.52 4.82
CA ILE A 108 -7.65 -10.89 5.37
C ILE A 108 -6.31 -11.59 5.08
N GLN A 109 -5.75 -11.40 3.88
CA GLN A 109 -4.45 -11.96 3.53
C GLN A 109 -3.32 -11.41 4.43
N ALA A 110 -3.35 -10.12 4.76
CA ALA A 110 -2.38 -9.50 5.66
C ALA A 110 -2.43 -10.12 7.07
N VAL A 111 -3.62 -10.43 7.58
CA VAL A 111 -3.79 -11.14 8.87
C VAL A 111 -3.18 -12.55 8.82
N LEU A 112 -3.49 -13.31 7.77
CA LEU A 112 -2.96 -14.67 7.60
C LEU A 112 -1.43 -14.66 7.49
N VAL A 113 -0.88 -13.74 6.70
CA VAL A 113 0.58 -13.58 6.56
C VAL A 113 1.21 -13.15 7.88
N GLY A 114 0.55 -12.28 8.65
CA GLY A 114 1.01 -11.89 9.99
C GLY A 114 1.11 -13.08 10.94
N ILE A 115 0.08 -13.92 10.99
CA ILE A 115 0.08 -15.14 11.81
C ILE A 115 1.21 -16.09 11.38
N ILE A 116 1.38 -16.32 10.07
CA ILE A 116 2.34 -17.30 9.55
C ILE A 116 3.79 -16.83 9.69
N LEU A 117 4.08 -15.55 9.37
CA LEU A 117 5.45 -15.04 9.32
C LEU A 117 5.92 -14.41 10.63
N LEU A 118 5.05 -13.66 11.32
CA LEU A 118 5.39 -12.96 12.56
C LEU A 118 5.05 -13.79 13.81
N GLY A 119 4.18 -14.80 13.68
CA GLY A 119 3.66 -15.55 14.82
C GLY A 119 2.67 -14.75 15.68
N GLU A 120 2.37 -13.52 15.29
CA GLU A 120 1.47 -12.61 15.99
C GLU A 120 0.10 -12.60 15.31
N GLY A 121 -0.89 -13.18 16.00
CA GLY A 121 -2.28 -13.14 15.58
C GLY A 121 -3.00 -11.87 16.03
N VAL A 122 -4.13 -11.59 15.39
CA VAL A 122 -5.02 -10.51 15.81
C VAL A 122 -5.93 -11.03 16.92
N SER A 123 -6.18 -10.21 17.95
CA SER A 123 -7.17 -10.52 18.99
C SER A 123 -8.57 -10.69 18.38
N TRP A 124 -9.47 -11.39 19.08
CA TRP A 124 -10.84 -11.58 18.61
C TRP A 124 -11.57 -10.26 18.35
N GLU A 125 -11.35 -9.27 19.20
CA GLU A 125 -11.88 -7.91 19.05
C GLU A 125 -11.30 -7.20 17.82
N GLY A 126 -9.99 -7.32 17.59
CA GLY A 126 -9.33 -6.78 16.41
C GLY A 126 -9.81 -7.45 15.12
N PHE A 127 -10.06 -8.76 15.16
CA PHE A 127 -10.63 -9.50 14.03
C PHE A 127 -12.06 -9.02 13.72
N GLY A 128 -12.87 -8.77 14.75
CA GLY A 128 -14.19 -8.14 14.60
C GLY A 128 -14.12 -6.77 13.93
N ALA A 129 -13.19 -5.91 14.35
CA ALA A 129 -12.97 -4.61 13.73
C ALA A 129 -12.57 -4.71 12.24
N ILE A 130 -11.72 -5.68 11.91
CA ILE A 130 -11.32 -5.96 10.52
C ILE A 130 -12.53 -6.37 9.67
N LEU A 131 -13.40 -7.25 10.17
CA LEU A 131 -14.61 -7.66 9.45
C LEU A 131 -15.56 -6.50 9.21
N ILE A 132 -15.76 -5.62 10.21
CA ILE A 132 -16.59 -4.41 10.05
C ILE A 132 -15.99 -3.49 8.98
N GLY A 133 -14.68 -3.27 8.99
CA GLY A 133 -13.98 -2.49 7.98
C GLY A 133 -14.12 -3.10 6.58
N LEU A 134 -13.97 -4.42 6.46
CA LEU A 134 -14.13 -5.16 5.21
C LEU A 134 -15.56 -5.04 4.67
N LEU A 135 -16.58 -5.18 5.53
CA LEU A 135 -17.99 -5.00 5.16
C LEU A 135 -18.28 -3.58 4.69
N GLY A 136 -17.77 -2.56 5.39
CA GLY A 136 -17.92 -1.17 4.99
C GLY A 136 -17.33 -0.89 3.60
N VAL A 137 -16.12 -1.41 3.33
CA VAL A 137 -15.51 -1.32 2.00
C VAL A 137 -16.30 -2.15 0.97
N LEU A 138 -16.84 -3.32 1.35
CA LEU A 138 -17.70 -4.16 0.51
C LEU A 138 -18.91 -3.38 -0.02
N LEU A 139 -19.69 -2.80 0.89
CA LEU A 139 -20.87 -1.99 0.57
C LEU A 139 -20.53 -0.78 -0.32
N LEU A 140 -19.42 -0.09 -0.05
CA LEU A 140 -19.06 1.11 -0.80
C LEU A 140 -18.72 0.82 -2.27
N SER A 141 -18.08 -0.32 -2.58
CA SER A 141 -17.78 -0.60 -4.01
C SER A 141 -18.90 -1.27 -4.78
N ASP A 142 -19.90 -1.85 -4.11
CA ASP A 142 -21.09 -2.36 -4.79
C ASP A 142 -21.89 -1.21 -5.43
N GLN A 143 -22.04 -0.10 -4.71
CA GLN A 143 -22.65 1.14 -5.26
C GLN A 143 -21.89 1.72 -6.45
N SER A 144 -20.56 1.53 -6.53
CA SER A 144 -19.76 2.03 -7.65
C SER A 144 -19.91 1.21 -8.95
N GLY A 145 -20.46 0.00 -8.86
CA GLY A 145 -20.76 -0.85 -10.03
C GLY A 145 -22.22 -0.79 -10.51
N GLY A 146 -23.13 -0.26 -9.69
CA GLY A 146 -24.56 -0.22 -9.99
C GLY A 146 -25.04 0.92 -10.92
N ASN A 147 -24.20 1.92 -11.20
CA ASN A 147 -24.64 3.14 -11.89
C ASN A 147 -24.55 3.13 -13.43
N ASP A 148 -24.25 1.98 -14.05
CA ASP A 148 -24.22 1.81 -15.51
C ASP A 148 -25.52 1.17 -16.08
N THR A 149 -26.63 1.14 -15.33
CA THR A 149 -27.91 0.54 -15.80
C THR A 149 -29.12 1.47 -15.81
N ALA A 150 -28.95 2.79 -15.67
CA ALA A 150 -30.09 3.72 -15.65
C ALA A 150 -29.88 4.99 -16.50
N THR A 151 -29.64 4.84 -17.80
CA THR A 151 -30.09 5.81 -18.82
C THR A 151 -30.15 5.09 -20.18
N HIS A 152 -31.31 4.49 -20.46
CA HIS A 152 -31.79 4.32 -21.83
C HIS A 152 -32.44 5.64 -22.28
#